data_AF-A0A4U1J032-F1
#
_entry.id   AF-A0A4U1J032-F1
#
_cell.length_a   1.000
_cell.length_b   1.000
_cell.length_c   1.000
_cell.angle_alpha   90.00
_cell.angle_beta   90.00
_cell.angle_gamma   90.00
#
_symmetry.space_group_name_H-M   'P 1'
#
loop_
_entity.id
_entity.type
_entity.pdbx_description
1 polymer ?
#
loop_
_entity_poly.entity_id
_entity_poly.type
_entity_poly.pdbx_seq_one_letter_code
_entity_poly.pdbx_strand_id
1 'polypeptide(L)' 'MSAPIRAPRRLFLLGAALLAFAAGCNLKTRGPALAASAQAPAFSLPSHTGETVTLASLTQKGPAVVVFYRGYW' A
#
# COMPACT_ATOMS: atom_id res chain seq x y z
N MET A 1 -33.20 -51.73 3.78
CA MET A 1 -31.82 -52.24 3.69
C MET A 1 -30.95 -51.07 3.23
N SER A 2 -30.33 -50.36 4.18
CA SER A 2 -29.70 -49.04 3.95
C SER A 2 -28.22 -49.18 3.62
N ALA A 3 -27.77 -48.55 2.53
CA ALA A 3 -26.38 -48.47 2.13
C ALA A 3 -25.67 -47.29 2.82
N PRO A 4 -24.46 -47.45 3.37
CA PRO A 4 -23.67 -46.32 3.84
C PRO A 4 -22.81 -45.75 2.70
N ILE A 5 -23.07 -44.50 2.33
CA ILE A 5 -22.25 -43.71 1.40
C ILE A 5 -20.94 -43.34 2.11
N ARG A 6 -19.82 -43.91 1.67
CA ARG A 6 -18.48 -43.64 2.19
C ARG A 6 -17.85 -42.48 1.43
N ALA A 7 -17.90 -41.27 2.01
CA ALA A 7 -17.26 -40.09 1.42
C ALA A 7 -15.71 -40.24 1.42
N PRO A 8 -15.02 -39.96 0.30
CA PRO A 8 -13.57 -40.14 0.21
C PRO A 8 -12.80 -38.95 0.81
N ARG A 9 -12.02 -39.24 1.86
CA ARG A 9 -11.11 -38.35 2.63
C ARG A 9 -10.08 -37.55 1.80
N ARG A 10 -9.94 -37.82 0.50
CA ARG A 10 -8.94 -37.20 -0.38
C ARG A 10 -9.39 -35.86 -0.97
N LEU A 11 -10.69 -35.59 -1.01
CA LEU A 11 -11.24 -34.34 -1.54
C LEU A 11 -11.02 -33.13 -0.61
N PHE A 12 -10.84 -33.37 0.69
CA PHE A 12 -10.65 -32.31 1.68
C PHE A 12 -9.25 -31.66 1.65
N LEU A 13 -8.20 -32.39 1.27
CA LEU A 13 -6.81 -31.89 1.28
C LEU A 13 -6.50 -30.95 0.09
N LEU A 14 -7.16 -31.14 -1.05
CA LEU A 14 -7.03 -30.22 -2.20
C LEU A 14 -7.74 -28.88 -1.98
N GLY A 15 -8.88 -28.88 -1.27
CA GLY A 15 -9.59 -27.63 -0.92
C GLY A 15 -8.80 -26.73 0.02
N ALA A 16 -8.05 -27.30 0.96
CA ALA A 16 -7.26 -26.54 1.93
C ALA A 16 -6.04 -25.84 1.30
N ALA A 17 -5.40 -26.45 0.28
CA ALA A 17 -4.23 -25.87 -0.38
C ALA A 17 -4.57 -24.64 -1.25
N LEU A 18 -5.75 -24.62 -1.87
CA LEU A 18 -6.25 -23.48 -2.66
C LEU A 18 -6.58 -22.26 -1.79
N LEU A 19 -7.02 -22.46 -0.55
CA LEU A 19 -7.31 -21.38 0.40
C LEU A 19 -6.04 -20.67 0.93
N ALA A 20 -4.91 -21.37 0.98
CA ALA A 20 -3.64 -20.81 1.49
C ALA A 20 -2.95 -19.86 0.48
N PHE A 21 -3.19 -20.01 -0.83
CA PHE A 21 -2.53 -19.20 -1.86
C PHE A 21 -3.11 -17.79 -2.02
N ALA A 22 -4.37 -17.59 -1.60
CA ALA A 22 -5.06 -16.30 -1.72
C ALA A 22 -4.69 -15.27 -0.63
N ALA A 23 -3.95 -15.66 0.41
CA ALA A 23 -3.66 -14.81 1.57
C ALA A 23 -2.38 -13.92 1.43
N GLY A 24 -1.75 -13.90 0.25
CA GLY A 24 -0.40 -13.34 0.06
C GLY A 24 -0.26 -11.83 -0.11
N CYS A 25 -1.34 -11.06 -0.32
CA CYS A 25 -1.23 -9.63 -0.63
C CYS A 25 -1.52 -8.73 0.58
N ASN A 26 -0.73 -8.84 1.64
CA ASN A 26 -0.73 -7.86 2.73
C ASN A 26 0.23 -6.70 2.40
N LEU A 27 -0.14 -5.86 1.43
CA LEU A 27 0.61 -4.64 1.16
C LEU A 27 0.48 -3.72 2.39
N LYS A 28 1.56 -3.59 3.18
CA LYS A 28 1.62 -2.67 4.31
C LYS A 28 1.48 -1.23 3.80
N THR A 29 0.26 -0.71 3.77
CA THR A 29 0.01 0.71 3.52
C THR A 29 0.36 1.51 4.77
N ARG A 30 1.30 2.44 4.66
CA ARG A 30 1.66 3.37 5.74
C ARG A 30 0.56 4.44 5.83
N GLY A 31 -0.39 4.26 6.74
CA GLY A 31 -1.41 5.26 7.10
C GLY A 31 -2.49 5.53 6.04
N PRO A 32 -3.60 6.18 6.43
CA PRO A 32 -4.64 6.61 5.50
C PRO A 32 -4.14 7.76 4.61
N ALA A 33 -4.70 7.88 3.41
CA ALA A 33 -4.48 9.05 2.55
C ALA A 33 -5.11 10.31 3.16
N LEU A 34 -4.55 11.47 2.84
CA LEU A 34 -5.10 12.76 3.24
C LEU A 34 -6.32 13.13 2.38
N ALA A 35 -7.31 13.79 2.97
CA ALA A 35 -8.42 14.38 2.23
C ALA A 35 -7.94 15.53 1.33
N ALA A 36 -8.62 15.77 0.20
CA ALA A 36 -8.19 16.77 -0.78
C ALA A 36 -8.12 18.22 -0.24
N SER A 37 -8.96 18.55 0.75
CA SER A 37 -8.97 19.86 1.41
C SER A 37 -8.10 19.92 2.67
N ALA A 38 -7.47 18.81 3.05
CA ALA A 38 -6.60 18.80 4.21
C ALA A 38 -5.36 19.66 3.94
N GLN A 39 -4.90 20.38 4.97
CA GLN A 39 -3.63 21.09 4.90
C GLN A 39 -2.50 20.09 4.64
N ALA A 40 -1.65 20.40 3.66
CA ALA A 40 -0.47 19.59 3.37
C ALA A 40 0.46 19.53 4.61
N PRO A 41 0.93 18.33 5.02
CA PRO A 41 1.86 18.21 6.13
C PRO A 41 3.16 18.97 5.87
N ALA A 42 3.73 19.55 6.92
CA ALA A 42 5.08 20.09 6.84
C ALA A 42 6.08 18.95 6.54
N PHE A 43 6.95 19.18 5.57
CA PHE A 43 8.08 18.29 5.29
C PHE A 43 9.31 19.08 4.86
N SER A 44 10.44 18.41 4.99
CA SER A 44 11.76 18.91 4.62
C SER A 44 12.52 17.82 3.86
N LEU A 45 13.07 18.15 2.71
CA LEU A 45 13.78 17.20 1.84
C LEU A 45 15.07 17.83 1.31
N PRO A 46 16.11 17.03 1.05
CA PRO A 46 17.28 17.51 0.34
C PRO A 46 16.92 17.82 -1.12
N SER A 47 17.50 18.90 -1.64
CA SER A 47 17.52 19.20 -3.06
C SER A 47 18.54 18.30 -3.78
N HIS A 48 18.63 18.45 -5.10
CA HIS A 48 19.66 17.77 -5.90
C HIS A 48 21.10 18.18 -5.54
N THR A 49 21.31 19.31 -4.86
CA THR A 49 22.63 19.75 -4.35
C THR A 49 22.86 19.36 -2.89
N GLY A 50 21.90 18.71 -2.24
CA GLY A 50 21.94 18.35 -0.82
C GLY A 50 21.48 19.45 0.14
N GLU A 51 21.08 20.62 -0.36
CA GLU A 51 20.51 21.68 0.47
C GLU A 51 19.11 21.29 0.97
N THR A 52 18.80 21.63 2.22
CA THR A 52 17.48 21.39 2.80
C THR A 52 16.42 22.35 2.24
N VAL A 53 15.36 21.80 1.65
CA VAL A 53 14.19 22.55 1.17
C VAL A 53 12.95 22.17 1.98
N THR A 54 12.17 23.16 2.41
CA THR A 54 10.92 22.94 3.14
C THR A 54 9.70 23.28 2.30
N LEU A 55 8.56 22.63 2.53
CA LEU A 55 7.31 23.01 1.88
C LEU A 55 6.94 24.48 2.14
N ALA A 56 7.21 24.97 3.36
CA ALA A 56 6.90 26.34 3.76
C ALA A 56 7.69 27.38 2.95
N SER A 57 8.99 27.16 2.68
CA SER A 57 9.79 28.11 1.90
C SER A 57 9.38 28.16 0.43
N LEU A 58 8.82 27.06 -0.11
CA LEU A 58 8.26 27.02 -1.46
C LEU A 58 6.91 27.75 -1.53
N THR A 59 6.01 27.50 -0.57
CA THR A 59 4.67 28.09 -0.60
C THR A 59 4.65 29.60 -0.33
N GLN A 60 5.67 30.14 0.35
CA GLN A 60 5.89 31.58 0.46
C GLN A 60 6.11 32.27 -0.90
N LYS A 61 6.58 31.52 -1.91
CA LYS A 61 6.82 32.05 -3.27
C LYS A 61 5.62 31.86 -4.20
N GLY A 62 4.64 31.04 -3.81
CA GLY A 62 3.45 30.72 -4.59
C GLY A 62 3.00 29.26 -4.42
N PRO A 63 1.92 28.82 -5.08
CA PRO A 63 1.45 27.45 -5.00
C PRO A 63 2.51 26.42 -5.41
N ALA A 64 2.57 25.28 -4.71
CA ALA A 64 3.50 24.20 -5.00
C ALA A 64 2.75 22.93 -5.43
N VAL A 65 3.31 22.21 -6.40
CA VAL A 65 2.83 20.88 -6.82
C VAL A 65 3.82 19.82 -6.33
N VAL A 66 3.33 18.82 -5.59
CA VAL A 66 4.16 17.71 -5.10
C VAL A 66 3.94 16.50 -5.99
N VAL A 67 5.03 15.97 -6.56
CA VAL A 67 5.00 14.78 -7.42
C VAL A 67 5.74 13.64 -6.71
N PHE A 68 5.04 12.54 -6.44
CA PHE A 68 5.64 11.32 -5.94
C PHE A 68 6.07 10.46 -7.13
N TYR A 69 7.38 10.30 -7.31
CA TYR A 69 7.95 9.46 -8.36
C TYR A 69 8.57 8.20 -7.75
N ARG A 70 8.41 7.06 -8.42
CA ARG A 70 9.04 5.79 -8.05
C ARG A 70 9.94 5.33 -9.19
N GLY A 71 11.24 5.30 -8.93
CA GLY A 71 12.25 4.94 -9.93
C GLY A 71 13.49 5.79 -9.77
N TYR A 72 14.34 5.78 -10.79
CA TYR A 72 15.47 6.67 -10.92
C TYR A 72 15.16 7.72 -11.99
N TRP A 73 15.70 8.92 -11.80
CA TRP A 73 15.76 9.94 -12.83
C TRP A 73 17.00 9.73 -13.68
#